data_AF-A0AAV3Q2A7-F1
#
_entry.id   AF-A0AAV3Q2A7-F1
#
_cell.length_a   1.000
_cell.length_b   1.000
_cell.length_c   1.000
_cell.angle_alpha   90.00
_cell.angle_beta   90.00
_cell.angle_gamma   90.00
#
_symmetry.space_group_name_H-M   'P 1'
#
loop_
_entity.id
_entity.type
_entity.pdbx_description
1 polymer ?
#
loop_
_entity_poly.entity_id
_entity_poly.type
_entity_poly.pdbx_seq_one_letter_code
_entity_poly.pdbx_strand_id
1 'polypeptide(L)' 'MPFTDRLDGIALPSGFKLPQFNLFDASRNPLKHLKGFIAHMTITSNNPDVYGKAFPNSLTGKALDWYTDHAG' A
#
# COMPACT_ATOMS: atom_id res chain seq x y z
N MET A 1 8.12 -14.43 5.31
CA MET A 1 6.64 -14.39 5.39
C MET A 1 6.17 -14.55 3.95
N PRO A 2 5.27 -15.50 3.64
CA PRO A 2 5.04 -15.95 2.26
C PRO A 2 4.52 -14.86 1.30
N PHE A 3 3.96 -13.75 1.79
CA PHE A 3 3.56 -12.62 0.95
C PHE A 3 4.69 -11.62 0.63
N THR A 4 5.68 -11.47 1.51
CA THR A 4 6.80 -10.52 1.32
C THR A 4 7.96 -11.09 0.51
N ASP A 5 8.12 -12.41 0.49
CA ASP A 5 9.20 -13.11 -0.23
C ASP A 5 9.27 -12.77 -1.73
N ARG A 6 8.15 -12.34 -2.35
CA ARG A 6 8.09 -11.89 -3.76
C ARG A 6 8.39 -10.41 -3.96
N LEU A 7 8.37 -9.60 -2.91
CA LEU A 7 8.47 -8.14 -2.96
C LEU A 7 9.82 -7.60 -2.48
N ASP A 8 10.64 -8.45 -1.84
CA ASP A 8 11.97 -8.08 -1.33
C ASP A 8 12.90 -7.53 -2.43
N GLY A 9 12.81 -8.06 -3.67
CA GLY A 9 13.62 -7.60 -4.81
C GLY A 9 13.13 -6.32 -5.50
N ILE A 10 11.97 -5.78 -5.14
CA ILE A 10 11.34 -4.68 -5.88
C ILE A 10 11.73 -3.34 -5.27
N ALA A 11 12.69 -2.64 -5.85
CA ALA A 11 13.01 -1.29 -5.43
C ALA A 11 11.84 -0.34 -5.76
N LEU A 12 11.44 0.50 -4.79
CA LEU A 12 10.54 1.62 -5.09
C LEU A 12 11.27 2.60 -6.02
N PRO A 13 10.57 3.21 -7.01
CA PRO A 13 11.18 4.21 -7.88
C PRO A 13 11.83 5.34 -7.08
N SER A 14 12.99 5.82 -7.53
CA SER A 14 13.63 6.99 -6.93
C SER A 14 12.71 8.20 -7.03
N GLY A 15 12.38 8.81 -5.87
CA GLY A 15 11.42 9.91 -5.79
C GLY A 15 9.96 9.49 -5.59
N PHE A 16 9.69 8.22 -5.26
CA PHE A 16 8.37 7.78 -4.82
C PHE A 16 7.89 8.62 -3.64
N LYS A 17 6.93 9.51 -3.91
CA LYS A 17 6.20 10.21 -2.87
C LYS A 17 5.01 9.37 -2.54
N LEU A 18 4.92 8.97 -1.28
CA LEU A 18 3.69 8.43 -0.73
C LEU A 18 2.56 9.39 -1.07
N PRO A 19 1.43 8.90 -1.63
CA PRO A 19 0.29 9.75 -1.84
C PRO A 19 -0.03 10.48 -0.53
N GLN A 20 -0.20 11.80 -0.58
CA GLN A 20 -0.78 12.60 0.50
C GLN A 20 -2.25 12.22 0.80
N PHE A 21 -2.71 11.05 0.37
CA PHE A 21 -3.96 10.51 0.88
C PHE A 21 -3.83 10.38 2.39
N ASN A 22 -4.82 10.91 3.11
CA ASN A 22 -4.98 10.64 4.53
C ASN A 22 -4.83 9.14 4.75
N LEU A 23 -3.82 8.74 5.53
CA LEU A 23 -3.56 7.34 5.85
C LEU A 23 -4.84 6.66 6.32
N PHE A 24 -5.04 5.42 5.88
CA PHE A 24 -6.23 4.67 6.25
C PHE A 24 -6.06 4.04 7.62
N ASP A 25 -6.85 4.49 8.58
CA ASP A 25 -6.88 4.08 9.98
C ASP A 25 -8.01 3.09 10.30
N ALA A 26 -8.67 2.55 9.28
CA ALA A 26 -9.90 1.75 9.36
C ALA A 26 -11.17 2.49 9.79
N SER A 27 -11.16 3.84 9.90
CA SER A 27 -12.36 4.62 10.24
C SER A 27 -13.26 4.94 9.03
N ARG A 28 -12.72 4.85 7.81
CA ARG A 28 -13.37 5.26 6.56
C ARG A 28 -13.74 4.04 5.70
N ASN A 29 -14.43 4.26 4.59
CA ASN A 29 -14.81 3.19 3.67
C ASN A 29 -13.54 2.54 3.02
N PRO A 30 -13.25 1.25 3.28
CA PRO A 30 -12.04 0.58 2.79
C PRO A 30 -12.01 0.43 1.26
N LEU A 31 -13.17 0.26 0.61
CA LEU A 31 -13.25 0.17 -0.86
C LEU A 31 -12.94 1.51 -1.52
N LYS A 32 -13.35 2.62 -0.90
CA LYS A 32 -13.02 3.97 -1.39
C LYS A 32 -11.51 4.23 -1.27
N HIS A 33 -10.89 3.81 -0.16
CA HIS A 33 -9.45 3.88 0.01
C HIS A 33 -8.71 3.06 -1.04
N LEU A 34 -9.08 1.79 -1.23
CA LEU A 34 -8.45 0.89 -2.20
C LEU A 34 -8.54 1.42 -3.63
N LYS A 35 -9.71 1.92 -4.05
CA LYS A 35 -9.87 2.52 -5.39
C LYS A 35 -8.98 3.76 -5.58
N GLY A 36 -8.90 4.62 -4.57
CA GLY A 36 -8.03 5.81 -4.59
C GLY A 36 -6.54 5.43 -4.66
N PHE A 37 -6.13 4.43 -3.86
CA PHE A 37 -4.77 3.90 -3.87
C PHE A 37 -4.39 3.33 -5.24
N ILE A 38 -5.22 2.45 -5.82
CA ILE A 38 -4.96 1.87 -7.15
C ILE A 38 -4.87 2.96 -8.21
N ALA A 39 -5.80 3.92 -8.23
CA ALA A 39 -5.78 5.01 -9.20
C ALA A 39 -4.49 5.86 -9.11
N HIS A 40 -4.03 6.15 -7.89
CA HIS A 40 -2.78 6.89 -7.69
C HIS A 40 -1.55 6.07 -8.09
N MET A 41 -1.52 4.79 -7.71
CA MET A 41 -0.42 3.90 -8.05
C MET A 41 -0.29 3.73 -9.56
N THR A 42 -1.40 3.64 -10.31
CA THR A 42 -1.39 3.60 -11.79
C THR A 42 -0.79 4.82 -12.46
N ILE A 43 -0.88 6.00 -11.83
CA ILE A 43 -0.19 7.21 -12.31
C ILE A 43 1.30 7.16 -11.96
N THR A 44 1.64 6.61 -10.81
CA THR A 44 3.00 6.66 -10.22
C THR A 44 3.91 5.53 -10.72
N SER A 45 3.33 4.37 -11.01
CA SER A 45 4.02 3.16 -11.45
C SER A 45 3.05 2.33 -12.29
N ASN A 46 3.48 1.82 -13.43
CA ASN A 46 2.68 0.87 -14.21
C ASN A 46 2.95 -0.60 -13.80
N ASN A 47 3.66 -0.82 -12.69
CA ASN A 47 4.01 -2.16 -12.20
C ASN A 47 3.14 -2.52 -10.97
N PRO A 48 2.22 -3.51 -11.09
CA PRO A 48 1.32 -3.91 -10.00
C PRO A 48 2.05 -4.48 -8.79
N ASP A 49 3.26 -5.03 -8.95
CA ASP A 49 4.02 -5.56 -7.82
C ASP A 49 4.51 -4.42 -6.89
N VAL A 50 4.72 -3.22 -7.44
CA VAL A 50 5.02 -2.00 -6.67
C VAL A 50 3.82 -1.61 -5.79
N TYR A 51 2.60 -1.96 -6.20
CA TYR A 51 1.38 -1.59 -5.47
C TYR A 51 1.28 -2.40 -4.19
N GLY A 52 1.53 -3.71 -4.29
CA GLY A 52 1.60 -4.59 -3.13
C GLY A 52 2.62 -4.11 -2.10
N LYS A 53 3.82 -3.70 -2.56
CA LYS A 53 4.87 -3.18 -1.68
C LYS A 53 4.56 -1.80 -1.09
N ALA A 54 3.86 -0.95 -1.83
CA ALA A 54 3.52 0.40 -1.38
C ALA A 54 2.25 0.43 -0.48
N PHE A 55 1.38 -0.58 -0.57
CA PHE A 55 0.09 -0.60 0.13
C PHE A 55 0.18 -0.45 1.65
N PRO A 56 1.10 -1.11 2.37
CA PRO A 56 1.23 -0.97 3.83
C PRO A 56 1.52 0.48 4.23
N ASN A 57 2.27 1.21 3.41
CA ASN A 57 2.59 2.61 3.66
C ASN A 57 1.38 3.55 3.52
N SER A 58 0.26 3.08 2.94
CA SER A 58 -1.00 3.82 2.87
C SER A 58 -1.89 3.63 4.11
N LEU A 59 -1.48 2.76 5.04
CA LEU A 59 -2.23 2.38 6.24
C LEU A 59 -1.65 3.07 7.49
N THR A 60 -2.47 3.21 8.51
CA THR A 60 -2.04 3.66 9.85
C THR A 60 -2.93 3.04 10.93
N GLY A 61 -2.54 3.20 12.20
CA GLY A 61 -3.26 2.70 13.36
C GLY A 61 -3.73 1.25 13.20
N LYS A 62 -4.99 0.99 13.55
CA LYS A 62 -5.58 -0.36 13.54
C LYS A 62 -5.52 -1.06 12.18
N ALA A 63 -5.54 -0.32 11.08
CA ALA A 63 -5.48 -0.92 9.75
C ALA A 63 -4.07 -1.44 9.43
N LEU A 64 -3.03 -0.69 9.85
CA LEU A 64 -1.64 -1.12 9.72
C LEU A 64 -1.36 -2.30 10.64
N ASP A 65 -1.81 -2.23 11.89
CA ASP A 65 -1.66 -3.33 12.86
C ASP A 65 -2.29 -4.63 12.33
N TRP A 66 -3.52 -4.56 11.81
CA TRP A 66 -4.17 -5.72 11.19
C TRP A 66 -3.38 -6.27 9.99
N TYR A 67 -2.87 -5.40 9.12
CA TYR A 67 -2.10 -5.83 7.95
C TYR A 67 -0.80 -6.55 8.37
N THR A 68 -0.08 -6.02 9.36
CA THR A 68 1.16 -6.65 9.83
C THR A 68 0.91 -7.97 10.57
N ASP A 69 -0.22 -8.09 11.28
CA ASP A 69 -0.57 -9.29 12.06
C ASP A 69 -1.23 -10.40 11.21
N HIS A 70 -1.95 -10.05 10.14
CA HIS A 70 -2.78 -10.99 9.37
C HIS A 70 -2.44 -11.13 7.88
N ALA A 71 -1.72 -10.18 7.27
CA ALA A 71 -1.39 -10.26 5.83
C ALA A 71 -0.11 -11.06 5.54
N GLY A 72 0.37 -11.85 6.52
CA GLY A 72 1.55 -12.71 6.46
C GLY A 72 1.33 -14.02 5.72
#